data_AF-A0A397IEE6-F1
#
_entry.id   AF-A0A397IEE6-F1
#
_cell.length_a   1.000
_cell.length_b   1.000
_cell.length_c   1.000
_cell.angle_alpha   90.00
_cell.angle_beta   90.00
_cell.angle_gamma   90.00
#
_symmetry.space_group_name_H-M   'P 1'
#
loop_
_entity.id
_entity.type
_entity.pdbx_description
1 polymer ?
#
loop_
_entity_poly.entity_id
_entity_poly.type
_entity_poly.pdbx_seq_one_letter_code
_entity_poly.pdbx_strand_id
1 'polypeptide(L)'
;MDNLVVTIKKLRIQIQKNEDYITYLEKEITTRDDEIDILRVQVNDLKIRLRKAEADAQSNDKNIFVLEVQLQDMSSELYSLQHRIQKLRETMTLDMTHLPSTNTPVFDLIKDVRTNIKLLADSARGDDTLIIDEINNLQTQTELKLTKIQNGCYTFENEVTQLRQEVINLKDINRNQQELTNELGTLNETLKEQIDDLTDKNETIQIEIEEKTRLYEQSQDRLDECREENYHLSQSLEGAHEDITESELVHDKLNQKLRILGLTHIAWRARNLRQAQILNVEFNTARTAWRNQRDRNRHIARELQNCRRHGRNLQNDKVLIEFWRDRIILRYEKWKNKTHGARQIINNLNQQIFALQNNPLVNPINMAAIQDVTSALAPMIAQIPMYIGQEPPDEYYNKFMQVFQYGNTLGVVGFNDAVIK
;
A
#
# COMPACT_ATOMS: atom_id res chain seq x y z
N MET A 1 3.18 -13.76 8.06
CA MET A 1 4.47 -13.50 8.74
C MET A 1 5.49 -12.93 7.76
N ASP A 2 5.59 -13.47 6.53
CA ASP A 2 6.58 -13.05 5.53
C ASP A 2 6.48 -11.60 5.04
N ASN A 3 5.27 -11.04 4.87
CA ASN A 3 5.10 -9.65 4.40
C ASN A 3 5.65 -8.62 5.42
N LEU A 4 5.43 -8.87 6.72
CA LEU A 4 5.99 -8.05 7.80
C LEU A 4 7.53 -8.07 7.79
N VAL A 5 8.15 -9.22 7.55
CA VAL A 5 9.62 -9.34 7.48
C VAL A 5 10.19 -8.56 6.30
N VAL A 6 9.52 -8.59 5.15
CA VAL A 6 9.93 -7.82 3.96
C VAL A 6 9.82 -6.32 4.21
N THR A 7 8.71 -5.85 4.81
CA THR A 7 8.52 -4.43 5.14
C THR A 7 9.55 -3.95 6.17
N ILE A 8 9.85 -4.76 7.19
CA ILE A 8 10.89 -4.45 8.19
C ILE A 8 12.27 -4.34 7.52
N LYS A 9 12.60 -5.22 6.57
CA LYS A 9 13.86 -5.13 5.81
C LYS A 9 13.94 -3.85 4.97
N LYS A 10 12.85 -3.47 4.29
CA LYS A 10 12.79 -2.21 3.52
C LYS A 10 12.96 -0.99 4.42
N LEU A 11 12.26 -0.95 5.56
CA LEU A 11 12.38 0.13 6.52
C LEU A 11 13.79 0.23 7.10
N ARG A 12 14.45 -0.90 7.41
CA ARG A 12 15.86 -0.88 7.84
C ARG A 12 16.81 -0.28 6.80
N ILE A 13 16.64 -0.64 5.52
CA ILE A 13 17.46 -0.07 4.44
C ILE A 13 17.21 1.44 4.32
N GLN A 14 15.95 1.88 4.46
CA GLN A 14 15.63 3.30 4.41
C GLN A 14 16.20 4.06 5.60
N ILE A 15 16.13 3.50 6.82
CA ILE A 15 16.73 4.08 8.02
C ILE A 15 18.23 4.24 7.82
N GLN A 16 18.92 3.21 7.33
CA GLN A 16 20.36 3.29 7.07
C GLN A 16 20.71 4.40 6.08
N LYS A 17 19.96 4.51 4.98
CA LYS A 17 20.16 5.60 4.00
C LYS A 17 19.94 6.98 4.60
N ASN A 18 18.95 7.11 5.48
CA ASN A 18 18.68 8.37 6.16
C ASN A 18 19.78 8.70 7.18
N GLU A 19 20.32 7.70 7.91
CA GLU A 19 21.46 7.87 8.81
C GLU A 19 22.71 8.34 8.06
N ASP A 20 23.03 7.69 6.93
CA ASP A 20 24.19 8.07 6.10
C ASP A 20 24.03 9.52 5.59
N TYR A 21 22.82 9.93 5.21
CA TYR A 21 22.52 11.29 4.76
C TYR A 21 22.60 12.32 5.90
N ILE A 22 22.14 11.97 7.11
CA ILE A 22 22.28 12.83 8.30
C ILE A 22 23.77 13.05 8.61
N THR A 23 24.59 12.00 8.61
CA THR A 23 26.04 12.12 8.83
C THR A 23 26.72 13.02 7.79
N TYR A 24 26.28 12.94 6.53
CA TYR A 24 26.74 13.87 5.48
C TYR A 24 26.38 15.33 5.81
N LEU A 25 25.12 15.59 6.18
CA LEU A 25 24.67 16.93 6.53
C LEU A 25 25.37 17.49 7.77
N GLU A 26 25.62 16.68 8.80
CA GLU A 26 26.36 17.09 9.99
C GLU A 26 27.79 17.54 9.64
N LYS A 27 28.46 16.83 8.74
CA LYS A 27 29.80 17.20 8.26
C LYS A 27 29.78 18.50 7.46
N GLU A 28 28.76 18.69 6.62
CA GLU A 28 28.56 19.91 5.83
C GLU A 28 28.30 21.12 6.74
N ILE A 29 27.46 20.96 7.77
CA ILE A 29 27.20 22.00 8.78
C ILE A 29 28.49 22.38 9.51
N THR A 30 29.25 21.38 9.97
CA THR A 30 30.53 21.63 10.66
C THR A 30 31.50 22.43 9.79
N THR A 31 31.58 22.10 8.50
CA THR A 31 32.45 22.82 7.55
C THR A 31 32.00 24.27 7.36
N ARG A 32 30.68 24.50 7.28
CA ARG A 32 30.12 25.85 7.17
C ARG A 32 30.29 26.68 8.44
N ASP A 33 30.20 26.06 9.61
CA ASP A 33 30.46 26.72 10.89
C ASP A 33 31.93 27.19 10.98
N ASP A 34 32.88 26.35 10.55
CA ASP A 34 34.30 26.72 10.45
C ASP A 34 34.52 27.91 9.50
N GLU A 35 33.84 27.94 8.35
CA GLU A 35 33.88 29.07 7.40
C GLU A 35 33.30 30.36 8.01
N ILE A 36 32.19 30.27 8.75
CA ILE A 36 31.57 31.41 9.44
C ILE A 36 32.53 31.99 10.48
N ASP A 37 33.24 31.15 11.23
CA ASP A 37 34.22 31.59 12.22
C ASP A 37 35.40 32.32 11.56
N ILE A 38 35.90 31.82 10.42
CA ILE A 38 36.95 32.51 9.64
C ILE A 38 36.46 33.89 9.16
N LEU A 39 35.25 33.95 8.58
CA LEU A 39 34.67 35.20 8.11
C LEU A 39 34.47 36.20 9.26
N ARG A 40 34.04 35.72 10.43
CA ARG A 40 33.88 36.55 11.63
C ARG A 40 35.20 37.17 12.08
N VAL A 41 36.30 36.42 12.02
CA VAL A 41 37.65 36.94 12.31
C VAL A 41 38.05 38.02 11.29
N GLN A 42 37.85 37.77 10.00
CA GLN A 42 38.18 38.73 8.94
C GLN A 42 37.39 40.04 9.07
N VAL A 43 36.08 39.97 9.35
CA VAL A 43 35.24 41.15 9.55
C VAL A 43 35.72 41.98 10.74
N ASN A 44 36.14 41.34 11.83
CA ASN A 44 36.68 42.06 12.98
C ASN A 44 38.00 42.76 12.67
N ASP A 45 38.91 42.12 11.92
CA ASP A 45 40.16 42.73 11.49
C ASP A 45 39.90 43.94 10.58
N LEU A 46 39.00 43.81 9.60
CA LEU A 46 38.58 44.91 8.74
C LEU A 46 38.00 46.09 9.53
N LYS A 47 37.19 45.80 10.55
CA LYS A 47 36.60 46.84 11.42
C LYS A 47 37.67 47.61 12.21
N ILE A 48 38.73 46.92 12.64
CA ILE A 48 39.86 47.56 13.32
C ILE A 48 40.62 48.46 12.34
N ARG A 49 40.91 47.98 11.13
CA ARG A 49 41.59 48.77 10.08
C ARG A 49 40.78 50.00 9.68
N LEU A 50 39.47 49.85 9.54
CA LEU A 50 38.56 50.96 9.20
C LEU A 50 38.61 52.06 10.26
N ARG A 51 38.50 51.70 11.54
CA ARG A 51 38.60 52.69 12.64
C ARG A 51 39.92 53.45 12.64
N LYS A 52 41.02 52.77 12.31
CA LYS A 52 42.33 53.41 12.19
C LYS A 52 42.36 54.39 11.03
N ALA A 53 41.88 53.97 9.85
CA ALA A 53 41.80 54.83 8.68
C ALA A 53 40.91 56.05 8.90
N GLU A 54 39.77 55.91 9.60
CA GLU A 54 38.90 57.03 9.98
C GLU A 54 39.62 58.03 10.91
N ALA A 55 40.39 57.54 11.89
CA ALA A 55 41.16 58.39 12.78
C ALA A 55 42.28 59.15 12.03
N ASP A 56 42.96 58.46 11.11
CA ASP A 56 44.01 59.06 10.27
C ASP A 56 43.42 60.12 9.35
N ALA A 57 42.25 59.87 8.74
CA ALA A 57 41.53 60.84 7.90
C ALA A 57 41.13 62.10 8.70
N GLN A 58 40.55 61.95 9.90
CA GLN A 58 40.21 63.09 10.76
C GLN A 58 41.43 63.90 11.20
N SER A 59 42.57 63.25 11.41
CA SER A 59 43.82 63.95 11.71
C SER A 59 44.31 64.75 10.50
N ASN A 60 44.21 64.17 9.30
CA ASN A 60 44.59 64.85 8.07
C ASN A 60 43.68 66.04 7.76
N ASP A 61 42.37 65.93 7.95
CA ASP A 61 41.43 67.05 7.78
C ASP A 61 41.79 68.25 8.67
N LYS A 62 42.18 67.99 9.93
CA LYS A 62 42.65 69.05 10.83
C LYS A 62 43.92 69.70 10.33
N ASN A 63 44.86 68.92 9.78
CA ASN A 63 46.09 69.46 9.22
C ASN A 63 45.82 70.28 7.96
N ILE A 64 44.91 69.83 7.09
CA ILE A 64 44.48 70.57 5.89
C ILE A 64 43.88 71.91 6.31
N PHE A 65 42.96 71.92 7.27
CA PHE A 65 42.37 73.15 7.78
C PHE A 65 43.41 74.16 8.29
N VAL A 66 44.45 73.69 9.00
CA VAL A 66 45.55 74.55 9.46
C VAL A 66 46.34 75.13 8.28
N LEU A 67 46.64 74.31 7.27
CA LEU A 67 47.36 74.75 6.07
C LEU A 67 46.54 75.75 5.25
N GLU A 68 45.22 75.58 5.14
CA GLU A 68 44.32 76.53 4.46
C GLU A 68 44.34 77.90 5.13
N VAL A 69 44.27 77.94 6.46
CA VAL A 69 44.37 79.20 7.23
C VAL A 69 45.72 79.89 6.98
N GLN A 70 46.82 79.14 7.00
CA GLN A 70 48.16 79.69 6.74
C GLN A 70 48.28 80.25 5.31
N LEU A 71 47.73 79.56 4.31
CA LEU A 71 47.72 80.04 2.92
C LEU A 71 46.90 81.33 2.78
N GLN A 72 45.78 81.43 3.49
CA GLN A 72 44.95 82.63 3.48
C GLN A 72 45.69 83.84 4.07
N ASP A 73 46.41 83.64 5.18
CA ASP A 73 47.22 84.69 5.80
C ASP A 73 48.35 85.14 4.86
N MET A 74 49.11 84.20 4.29
CA MET A 74 50.19 84.51 3.33
C MET A 74 49.65 85.25 2.09
N SER A 75 48.47 84.87 1.59
CA SER A 75 47.81 85.55 0.48
C SER A 75 47.52 87.01 0.82
N SER A 76 47.02 87.29 2.03
CA SER A 76 46.76 88.65 2.49
C SER A 76 48.04 89.51 2.59
N GLU A 77 49.15 88.90 3.04
CA GLU A 77 50.45 89.56 3.08
C GLU A 77 50.99 89.88 1.69
N LEU A 78 50.83 88.96 0.73
CA LEU A 78 51.20 89.18 -0.67
C LEU A 78 50.43 90.33 -1.30
N TYR A 79 49.11 90.43 -1.06
CA TYR A 79 48.32 91.58 -1.52
C TYR A 79 48.82 92.91 -0.95
N SER A 80 49.21 92.94 0.32
CA SER A 80 49.78 94.13 0.98
C SER A 80 51.14 94.51 0.36
N LEU A 81 52.01 93.54 0.13
CA LEU A 81 53.31 93.72 -0.54
C LEU A 81 53.13 94.24 -1.96
N GLN A 82 52.22 93.66 -2.73
CA GLN A 82 51.92 94.09 -4.10
C GLN A 82 51.42 95.53 -4.14
N HIS A 83 50.52 95.91 -3.22
CA HIS A 83 50.05 97.29 -3.10
C HIS A 83 51.20 98.26 -2.74
N ARG A 84 52.14 97.86 -1.85
CA ARG A 84 53.32 98.68 -1.53
C ARG A 84 54.26 98.84 -2.72
N ILE A 85 54.51 97.77 -3.47
CA ILE A 85 55.34 97.80 -4.69
C ILE A 85 54.71 98.72 -5.74
N GLN A 86 53.39 98.61 -5.95
CA GLN A 86 52.66 99.47 -6.89
C GLN A 86 52.77 100.95 -6.50
N LYS A 87 52.59 101.26 -5.21
CA LYS A 87 52.72 102.61 -4.68
C LYS A 87 54.15 103.18 -4.84
N LEU A 88 55.17 102.35 -4.63
CA LEU A 88 56.56 102.71 -4.90
C LEU A 88 56.80 102.98 -6.39
N ARG A 89 56.21 102.17 -7.26
CA ARG A 89 56.32 102.30 -8.73
C ARG A 89 55.65 103.58 -9.25
N GLU A 90 54.52 103.98 -8.67
CA GLU A 90 53.84 105.25 -8.97
C GLU A 90 54.62 106.47 -8.48
N THR A 91 55.36 106.37 -7.37
CA THR A 91 56.24 107.45 -6.90
C THR A 91 57.56 107.57 -7.66
N MET A 92 57.91 106.58 -8.48
CA MET A 92 59.22 106.44 -9.11
C MET A 92 59.13 106.58 -10.65
N THR A 93 58.42 107.60 -11.15
CA THR A 93 58.67 108.10 -12.53
C THR A 93 59.91 108.97 -12.53
N LEU A 94 61.09 108.35 -12.50
CA LEU A 94 62.36 109.01 -12.79
C LEU A 94 62.78 108.64 -14.21
N ASP A 95 62.65 109.63 -15.09
CA ASP A 95 63.14 109.62 -16.46
C ASP A 95 64.68 109.61 -16.44
N MET A 96 65.26 108.44 -16.71
CA MET A 96 66.71 108.18 -16.72
C MET A 96 67.29 108.30 -18.14
N THR A 97 66.82 109.27 -18.93
CA THR A 97 67.29 109.48 -20.33
C THR A 97 68.40 110.55 -20.47
N HIS A 98 68.92 111.10 -19.38
CA HIS A 98 69.99 112.10 -19.43
C HIS A 98 71.13 111.82 -18.45
N LEU A 99 71.95 110.80 -18.73
CA LEU A 99 73.32 110.75 -18.20
C LEU A 99 74.33 110.64 -19.36
N PRO A 100 75.18 111.67 -19.58
CA PRO A 100 76.26 111.57 -20.55
C PRO A 100 77.38 110.69 -20.01
N SER A 101 77.74 109.66 -20.78
CA SER A 101 78.95 108.86 -20.56
C SER A 101 80.18 109.67 -20.98
N THR A 102 80.78 110.41 -20.07
CA THR A 102 82.16 110.89 -20.26
C THR A 102 83.05 110.20 -19.24
N ASN A 103 83.72 109.14 -19.73
CA ASN A 103 84.71 108.32 -19.03
C ASN A 103 86.03 109.07 -18.78
N THR A 104 85.95 110.30 -18.27
CA THR A 104 87.08 110.88 -17.54
C THR A 104 86.73 110.74 -16.07
N PRO A 105 87.47 109.94 -15.27
CA PRO A 105 87.14 109.76 -13.87
C PRO A 105 87.03 111.14 -13.22
N VAL A 106 85.87 111.43 -12.63
CA VAL A 106 85.61 112.74 -11.99
C VAL A 106 86.71 113.05 -10.96
N PHE A 107 87.32 112.01 -10.38
CA PHE A 107 88.50 112.08 -9.53
C PHE A 107 89.77 112.59 -10.23
N ASP A 108 90.01 112.19 -11.48
CA ASP A 108 91.13 112.70 -12.29
C ASP A 108 90.90 114.17 -12.65
N LEU A 109 89.66 114.55 -12.98
CA LEU A 109 89.30 115.94 -13.25
C LEU A 109 89.46 116.83 -11.99
N ILE A 110 89.04 116.36 -10.82
CA ILE A 110 89.22 117.08 -9.54
C ILE A 110 90.72 117.20 -9.21
N LYS A 111 91.51 116.16 -9.47
CA LYS A 111 92.96 116.16 -9.26
C LYS A 111 93.68 117.14 -10.20
N ASP A 112 93.29 117.19 -11.46
CA ASP A 112 93.83 118.12 -12.45
C ASP A 112 93.43 119.57 -12.13
N VAL A 113 92.18 119.82 -11.75
CA VAL A 113 91.70 121.14 -11.32
C VAL A 113 92.44 121.62 -10.06
N ARG A 114 92.65 120.76 -9.07
CA ARG A 114 93.45 121.04 -7.87
C ARG A 114 94.89 121.43 -8.23
N THR A 115 95.49 120.72 -9.18
CA THR A 115 96.84 120.99 -9.66
C THR A 115 96.93 122.33 -10.40
N ASN A 116 95.97 122.61 -11.29
CA ASN A 116 95.93 123.86 -12.06
C ASN A 116 95.67 125.10 -11.18
N ILE A 117 94.78 125.01 -10.19
CA ILE A 117 94.50 126.11 -9.25
C ILE A 117 95.75 126.41 -8.41
N LYS A 118 96.49 125.38 -7.98
CA LYS A 118 97.74 125.55 -7.25
C LYS A 118 98.80 126.28 -8.11
N LEU A 119 98.97 125.87 -9.36
CA LEU A 119 99.90 126.52 -10.30
C LEU A 119 99.54 127.98 -10.58
N LEU A 120 98.25 128.29 -10.74
CA LEU A 120 97.76 129.66 -10.93
C LEU A 120 97.98 130.53 -9.69
N ALA A 121 97.68 130.00 -8.49
CA ALA A 121 97.92 130.70 -7.24
C ALA A 121 99.41 130.97 -7.00
N ASP A 122 100.28 129.99 -7.28
CA ASP A 122 101.73 130.13 -7.14
C ASP A 122 102.31 131.13 -8.17
N SER A 123 101.72 131.25 -9.37
CA SER A 123 102.14 132.23 -10.39
C SER A 123 101.65 133.66 -10.14
N ALA A 124 100.55 133.83 -9.40
CA ALA A 124 99.92 135.13 -9.14
C ALA A 124 100.45 135.85 -7.88
N ARG A 125 101.27 135.19 -7.05
CA ARG A 125 101.89 135.80 -5.86
C ARG A 125 103.04 136.73 -6.28
N GLY A 126 102.87 138.04 -6.07
CA GLY A 126 103.94 139.04 -6.09
C GLY A 126 104.40 139.40 -4.67
N ASP A 127 105.02 140.58 -4.47
CA ASP A 127 105.55 141.02 -3.15
C ASP A 127 104.51 141.72 -2.24
N ASP A 128 103.25 141.85 -2.69
CA ASP A 128 102.20 142.56 -1.95
C ASP A 128 101.43 141.63 -0.99
N THR A 129 101.60 141.85 0.31
CA THR A 129 101.12 140.96 1.36
C THR A 129 99.60 140.83 1.42
N LEU A 130 98.84 141.88 1.09
CA LEU A 130 97.38 141.84 1.04
C LEU A 130 96.85 140.93 -0.08
N ILE A 131 97.49 140.96 -1.25
CA ILE A 131 97.11 140.14 -2.40
C ILE A 131 97.44 138.67 -2.14
N ILE A 132 98.57 138.39 -1.48
CA ILE A 132 98.96 137.03 -1.08
C ILE A 132 97.89 136.41 -0.15
N ASP A 133 97.41 137.14 0.84
CA ASP A 133 96.42 136.64 1.80
C ASP A 133 95.06 136.36 1.13
N GLU A 134 94.65 137.20 0.19
CA GLU A 134 93.40 137.02 -0.57
C GLU A 134 93.47 135.81 -1.52
N ILE A 135 94.60 135.62 -2.20
CA ILE A 135 94.88 134.42 -3.02
C ILE A 135 94.88 133.16 -2.15
N ASN A 136 95.51 133.19 -0.97
CA ASN A 136 95.55 132.08 -0.04
C ASN A 136 94.16 131.70 0.48
N ASN A 137 93.32 132.70 0.79
CA ASN A 137 91.93 132.50 1.22
C ASN A 137 91.09 131.86 0.10
N LEU A 138 91.19 132.36 -1.13
CA LEU A 138 90.48 131.81 -2.30
C LEU A 138 90.93 130.37 -2.61
N GLN A 139 92.23 130.09 -2.53
CA GLN A 139 92.76 128.74 -2.71
C GLN A 139 92.23 127.79 -1.64
N THR A 140 92.23 128.21 -0.38
CA THR A 140 91.69 127.42 0.75
C THR A 140 90.20 127.14 0.59
N GLN A 141 89.40 128.14 0.21
CA GLN A 141 87.97 127.96 -0.05
C GLN A 141 87.69 127.02 -1.22
N THR A 142 88.51 127.13 -2.28
CA THR A 142 88.35 126.28 -3.47
C THR A 142 88.75 124.84 -3.17
N GLU A 143 89.83 124.63 -2.43
CA GLU A 143 90.26 123.31 -1.95
C GLU A 143 89.20 122.64 -1.06
N LEU A 144 88.57 123.43 -0.19
CA LEU A 144 87.50 122.95 0.67
C LEU A 144 86.23 122.57 -0.13
N LYS A 145 85.88 123.34 -1.16
CA LYS A 145 84.79 123.00 -2.09
C LYS A 145 85.12 121.75 -2.92
N LEU A 146 86.33 121.63 -3.44
CA LEU A 146 86.78 120.45 -4.20
C LEU A 146 86.79 119.19 -3.32
N THR A 147 87.18 119.31 -2.05
CA THR A 147 87.12 118.19 -1.09
C THR A 147 85.67 117.77 -0.80
N LYS A 148 84.75 118.73 -0.67
CA LYS A 148 83.31 118.43 -0.53
C LYS A 148 82.75 117.69 -1.75
N ILE A 149 83.13 118.13 -2.96
CA ILE A 149 82.73 117.45 -4.20
C ILE A 149 83.30 116.04 -4.26
N GLN A 150 84.60 115.88 -3.97
CA GLN A 150 85.27 114.59 -3.96
C GLN A 150 84.63 113.60 -2.98
N ASN A 151 84.31 114.05 -1.76
CA ASN A 151 83.60 113.24 -0.78
C ASN A 151 82.19 112.86 -1.26
N GLY A 152 81.47 113.81 -1.88
CA GLY A 152 80.17 113.53 -2.50
C GLY A 152 80.26 112.46 -3.60
N CYS A 153 81.32 112.49 -4.42
CA CYS A 153 81.57 111.47 -5.44
C CYS A 153 81.84 110.09 -4.84
N TYR A 154 82.62 109.99 -3.76
CA TYR A 154 82.84 108.71 -3.07
C TYR A 154 81.55 108.15 -2.46
N THR A 155 80.72 109.00 -1.86
CA THR A 155 79.41 108.59 -1.35
C THR A 155 78.53 108.05 -2.48
N PHE A 156 78.46 108.76 -3.60
CA PHE A 156 77.69 108.34 -4.76
C PHE A 156 78.20 107.02 -5.36
N GLU A 157 79.52 106.83 -5.49
CA GLU A 157 80.10 105.59 -6.02
C GLU A 157 79.83 104.39 -5.10
N ASN A 158 79.88 104.59 -3.78
CA ASN A 158 79.49 103.57 -2.81
C ASN A 158 78.01 103.20 -2.93
N GLU A 159 77.12 104.19 -3.05
CA GLU A 159 75.68 103.97 -3.27
C GLU A 159 75.43 103.21 -4.59
N VAL A 160 76.09 103.60 -5.68
CA VAL A 160 75.99 102.91 -6.98
C VAL A 160 76.48 101.46 -6.89
N THR A 161 77.53 101.20 -6.13
CA THR A 161 78.07 99.84 -5.94
C THR A 161 77.10 98.98 -5.11
N GLN A 162 76.50 99.54 -4.06
CA GLN A 162 75.45 98.88 -3.29
C GLN A 162 74.24 98.53 -4.16
N LEU A 163 73.75 99.49 -4.96
CA LEU A 163 72.63 99.27 -5.88
C LEU A 163 72.94 98.16 -6.90
N ARG A 164 74.18 98.09 -7.43
CA ARG A 164 74.58 96.99 -8.32
C ARG A 164 74.51 95.64 -7.63
N GLN A 165 74.96 95.55 -6.38
CA GLN A 165 74.89 94.31 -5.62
C GLN A 165 73.43 93.91 -5.31
N GLU A 166 72.57 94.88 -4.98
CA GLU A 166 71.13 94.63 -4.80
C GLU A 166 70.48 94.10 -6.08
N VAL A 167 70.82 94.67 -7.25
CA VAL A 167 70.32 94.20 -8.55
C VAL A 167 70.74 92.76 -8.84
N ILE A 168 71.98 92.37 -8.49
CA ILE A 168 72.43 90.98 -8.62
C ILE A 168 71.61 90.06 -7.71
N ASN A 169 71.47 90.42 -6.44
CA ASN A 169 70.70 89.63 -5.47
C ASN A 169 69.23 89.45 -5.91
N LEU A 170 68.60 90.51 -6.43
CA LEU A 170 67.24 90.46 -6.97
C LEU A 170 67.13 89.53 -8.18
N LYS A 171 68.14 89.51 -9.04
CA LYS A 171 68.18 88.62 -10.21
C LYS A 171 68.25 87.14 -9.79
N ASP A 172 69.02 86.83 -8.75
CA ASP A 172 69.12 85.47 -8.20
C ASP A 172 67.79 85.05 -7.53
N ILE A 173 67.15 85.94 -6.77
CA ILE A 173 65.81 85.69 -6.21
C ILE A 173 64.80 85.39 -7.32
N ASN A 174 64.79 86.19 -8.39
CA ASN A 174 63.88 86.00 -9.51
C ASN A 174 64.11 84.66 -10.23
N ARG A 175 65.37 84.22 -10.34
CA ARG A 175 65.70 82.90 -10.88
C ARG A 175 65.14 81.78 -10.00
N ASN A 176 65.34 81.85 -8.68
CA ASN A 176 64.82 80.85 -7.75
C ASN A 176 63.28 80.79 -7.78
N GLN A 177 62.60 81.94 -7.91
CA GLN A 177 61.15 81.99 -8.09
C GLN A 177 60.70 81.30 -9.38
N GLN A 178 61.45 81.44 -10.47
CA GLN A 178 61.13 80.75 -11.72
C GLN A 178 61.30 79.23 -11.60
N GLU A 179 62.36 78.76 -10.92
CA GLU A 179 62.61 77.34 -10.69
C GLU A 179 61.48 76.71 -9.85
N LEU A 180 61.08 77.34 -8.74
CA LEU A 180 59.93 76.93 -7.92
C LEU A 180 58.62 76.88 -8.72
N THR A 181 58.41 77.85 -9.61
CA THR A 181 57.21 77.91 -10.48
C THR A 181 57.17 76.72 -11.43
N ASN A 182 58.31 76.34 -12.00
CA ASN A 182 58.40 75.20 -12.91
C ASN A 182 58.18 73.88 -12.15
N GLU A 183 58.74 73.73 -10.95
CA GLU A 183 58.53 72.55 -10.09
C GLU A 183 57.06 72.40 -9.70
N LEU A 184 56.40 73.51 -9.29
CA LEU A 184 54.97 73.54 -9.00
C LEU A 184 54.13 73.15 -10.22
N GLY A 185 54.48 73.64 -11.42
CA GLY A 185 53.82 73.26 -12.67
C GLY A 185 53.90 71.74 -12.91
N THR A 186 55.09 71.18 -12.77
CA THR A 186 55.33 69.73 -12.98
C THR A 186 54.56 68.87 -11.98
N LEU A 187 54.53 69.29 -10.71
CA LEU A 187 53.77 68.61 -9.66
C LEU A 187 52.27 68.68 -9.94
N ASN A 188 51.77 69.84 -10.38
CA ASN A 188 50.37 70.03 -10.70
C ASN A 188 49.92 69.17 -11.90
N GLU A 189 50.76 69.04 -12.92
CA GLU A 189 50.52 68.12 -14.05
C GLU A 189 50.42 66.66 -13.58
N THR A 190 51.34 66.24 -12.70
CA THR A 190 51.37 64.87 -12.16
C THR A 190 50.14 64.57 -11.32
N LEU A 191 49.73 65.50 -10.45
CA LEU A 191 48.52 65.36 -9.64
C LEU A 191 47.28 65.30 -10.51
N LYS A 192 47.23 66.08 -11.59
CA LYS A 192 46.12 66.06 -12.54
C LYS A 192 46.00 64.69 -13.22
N GLU A 193 47.10 64.12 -13.72
CA GLU A 193 47.09 62.76 -14.30
C GLU A 193 46.61 61.70 -13.29
N GLN A 194 47.03 61.81 -12.02
CA GLN A 194 46.55 60.90 -10.97
C GLN A 194 45.05 61.04 -10.69
N ILE A 195 44.53 62.26 -10.69
CA ILE A 195 43.09 62.52 -10.51
C ILE A 195 42.30 61.97 -11.69
N ASP A 196 42.80 62.14 -12.92
CA ASP A 196 42.15 61.62 -14.12
C ASP A 196 42.10 60.07 -14.09
N ASP A 197 43.22 59.40 -13.77
CA ASP A 197 43.26 57.92 -13.63
C ASP A 197 42.32 57.40 -12.51
N LEU A 198 42.24 58.11 -11.37
CA LEU A 198 41.29 57.76 -10.32
C LEU A 198 39.84 57.97 -10.75
N THR A 199 39.58 58.99 -11.58
CA THR A 199 38.25 59.27 -12.11
C THR A 199 37.79 58.15 -13.04
N ASP A 200 38.64 57.72 -13.97
CA ASP A 200 38.37 56.62 -14.89
C ASP A 200 38.11 55.30 -14.14
N LYS A 201 38.91 55.02 -13.10
CA LYS A 201 38.70 53.85 -12.22
C LYS A 201 37.38 53.92 -11.47
N ASN A 202 37.00 55.09 -10.98
CA ASN A 202 35.75 55.28 -10.27
C ASN A 202 34.54 55.09 -11.21
N GLU A 203 34.63 55.56 -12.45
CA GLU A 203 33.59 55.33 -13.47
C GLU A 203 33.46 53.84 -13.81
N THR A 204 34.59 53.13 -13.92
CA THR A 204 34.60 51.67 -14.12
C THR A 204 33.92 50.93 -12.97
N ILE A 205 34.24 51.28 -11.72
CA ILE A 205 33.62 50.68 -10.53
C ILE A 205 32.12 50.95 -10.52
N GLN A 206 31.70 52.16 -10.90
CA GLN A 206 30.29 52.54 -10.95
C GLN A 206 29.50 51.66 -11.94
N ILE A 207 30.05 51.41 -13.14
CA ILE A 207 29.46 50.51 -14.13
C ILE A 207 29.34 49.08 -13.58
N GLU A 208 30.37 48.58 -12.90
CA GLU A 208 30.33 47.25 -12.29
C GLU A 208 29.26 47.13 -11.19
N ILE A 209 29.09 48.16 -10.36
CA ILE A 209 28.06 48.22 -9.33
C ILE A 209 26.66 48.19 -9.96
N GLU A 210 26.43 48.96 -11.02
CA GLU A 210 25.15 49.00 -11.74
C GLU A 210 24.82 47.62 -12.36
N GLU A 211 25.79 46.98 -12.99
CA GLU A 211 25.62 45.64 -13.57
C GLU A 211 25.32 44.59 -12.50
N LYS A 212 26.01 44.64 -11.35
CA LYS A 212 25.75 43.73 -10.22
C LYS A 212 24.38 43.96 -9.61
N THR A 213 23.93 45.20 -9.50
CA THR A 213 22.60 45.55 -9.01
C THR A 213 21.53 44.97 -9.94
N ARG A 214 21.69 45.13 -11.24
CA ARG A 214 20.78 44.55 -12.25
C ARG A 214 20.70 43.03 -12.16
N LEU A 215 21.85 42.35 -12.01
CA LEU A 215 21.89 40.89 -11.87
C LEU A 215 21.24 40.39 -10.58
N TYR A 216 21.37 41.16 -9.49
CA TYR A 216 20.72 40.88 -8.23
C TYR A 216 19.20 40.98 -8.35
N GLU A 217 18.67 42.04 -8.98
CA GLU A 217 17.25 42.21 -9.25
C GLU A 217 16.69 41.05 -10.09
N GLN A 218 17.36 40.67 -11.18
CA GLN A 218 16.96 39.51 -12.00
C GLN A 218 16.93 38.19 -11.21
N SER A 219 17.90 38.01 -10.31
CA SER A 219 17.95 36.81 -9.46
C SER A 219 16.81 36.80 -8.45
N GLN A 220 16.43 37.97 -7.94
CA GLN A 220 15.32 38.15 -7.02
C GLN A 220 13.97 37.86 -7.71
N ASP A 221 13.75 38.38 -8.92
CA ASP A 221 12.55 38.10 -9.71
C ASP A 221 12.37 36.61 -9.97
N ARG A 222 13.46 35.91 -10.35
CA ARG A 222 13.45 34.45 -10.54
C ARG A 222 13.16 33.68 -9.25
N LEU A 223 13.66 34.16 -8.11
CA LEU A 223 13.39 33.54 -6.82
C LEU A 223 11.90 33.65 -6.49
N ASP A 224 11.29 34.80 -6.76
CA ASP A 224 9.87 35.02 -6.50
C ASP A 224 8.99 34.23 -7.46
N GLU A 225 9.37 34.08 -8.74
CA GLU A 225 8.72 33.16 -9.68
C GLU A 225 8.76 31.70 -9.19
N CYS A 226 9.93 31.21 -8.77
CA CYS A 226 10.06 29.86 -8.21
C CYS A 226 9.24 29.66 -6.92
N ARG A 227 9.06 30.70 -6.10
CA ARG A 227 8.22 30.63 -4.89
C ARG A 227 6.75 30.48 -5.24
N GLU A 228 6.28 31.22 -6.23
CA GLU A 228 4.88 31.14 -6.71
C GLU A 228 4.59 29.78 -7.34
N GLU A 229 5.51 29.25 -8.17
CA GLU A 229 5.42 27.89 -8.70
C GLU A 229 5.34 26.84 -7.59
N ASN A 230 6.18 26.95 -6.56
CA ASN A 230 6.17 26.03 -5.42
C ASN A 230 4.85 26.10 -4.64
N TYR A 231 4.28 27.29 -4.50
CA TYR A 231 2.99 27.48 -3.85
C TYR A 231 1.87 26.77 -4.64
N HIS A 232 1.81 26.97 -5.96
CA HIS A 232 0.84 26.29 -6.82
C HIS A 232 0.99 24.76 -6.83
N LEU A 233 2.23 24.27 -6.85
CA LEU A 233 2.52 22.83 -6.74
C LEU A 233 2.04 22.28 -5.40
N SER A 234 2.28 22.99 -4.30
CA SER A 234 1.84 22.58 -2.96
C SER A 234 0.32 22.51 -2.86
N GLN A 235 -0.40 23.51 -3.38
CA GLN A 235 -1.87 23.48 -3.44
C GLN A 235 -2.40 22.32 -4.29
N SER A 236 -1.78 22.07 -5.45
CA SER A 236 -2.18 20.97 -6.32
C SER A 236 -1.96 19.60 -5.66
N LEU A 237 -0.85 19.44 -4.93
CA LEU A 237 -0.55 18.23 -4.15
C LEU A 237 -1.53 18.03 -2.99
N GLU A 238 -1.90 19.11 -2.29
CA GLU A 238 -2.89 19.06 -1.21
C GLU A 238 -4.25 18.61 -1.73
N GLY A 239 -4.74 19.19 -2.83
CA GLY A 239 -5.98 18.76 -3.47
C GLY A 239 -5.93 17.30 -3.94
N ALA A 240 -4.83 16.87 -4.57
CA ALA A 240 -4.66 15.48 -4.97
C ALA A 240 -4.64 14.51 -3.77
N HIS A 241 -4.09 14.94 -2.63
CA HIS A 241 -4.09 14.15 -1.40
C HIS A 241 -5.50 14.02 -0.81
N GLU A 242 -6.29 15.09 -0.82
CA GLU A 242 -7.69 15.06 -0.41
C GLU A 242 -8.51 14.09 -1.28
N ASP A 243 -8.35 14.15 -2.61
CA ASP A 243 -9.02 13.25 -3.55
C ASP A 243 -8.66 11.78 -3.31
N ILE A 244 -7.38 11.48 -3.06
CA ILE A 244 -6.92 10.12 -2.73
C ILE A 244 -7.55 9.65 -1.42
N THR A 245 -7.57 10.51 -0.39
CA THR A 245 -8.13 10.18 0.93
C THR A 245 -9.64 9.89 0.82
N GLU A 246 -10.38 10.68 0.04
CA GLU A 246 -11.80 10.44 -0.23
C GLU A 246 -12.01 9.12 -0.99
N SER A 247 -11.20 8.86 -2.02
CA SER A 247 -11.25 7.62 -2.79
C SER A 247 -10.98 6.37 -1.94
N GLU A 248 -10.00 6.44 -1.02
CA GLU A 248 -9.70 5.36 -0.06
C GLU A 248 -10.89 5.09 0.87
N LEU A 249 -11.54 6.14 1.39
CA LEU A 249 -12.75 6.01 2.22
C LEU A 249 -13.89 5.33 1.45
N VAL A 250 -14.09 5.70 0.17
CA VAL A 250 -15.10 5.08 -0.70
C VAL A 250 -14.76 3.61 -0.97
N HIS A 251 -13.49 3.29 -1.23
CA HIS A 251 -13.01 1.94 -1.46
C HIS A 251 -13.24 1.04 -0.23
N ASP A 252 -12.92 1.52 0.96
CA ASP A 252 -13.14 0.79 2.22
C ASP A 252 -14.63 0.52 2.45
N LYS A 253 -15.49 1.51 2.20
CA LYS A 253 -16.95 1.36 2.29
C LYS A 253 -17.47 0.31 1.30
N LEU A 254 -16.93 0.28 0.07
CA LEU A 254 -17.28 -0.72 -0.93
C LEU A 254 -16.84 -2.13 -0.50
N ASN A 255 -15.61 -2.27 0.01
CA ASN A 255 -15.10 -3.54 0.54
C ASN A 255 -15.95 -4.07 1.70
N GLN A 256 -16.38 -3.20 2.62
CA GLN A 256 -17.30 -3.59 3.69
C GLN A 256 -18.64 -4.09 3.13
N LYS A 257 -19.22 -3.38 2.15
CA LYS A 257 -20.46 -3.81 1.49
C LYS A 257 -20.31 -5.17 0.80
N LEU A 258 -19.21 -5.37 0.05
CA LEU A 258 -18.91 -6.64 -0.62
C LEU A 258 -18.76 -7.78 0.40
N ARG A 259 -18.09 -7.53 1.53
CA ARG A 259 -17.95 -8.51 2.61
C ARG A 259 -19.31 -8.92 3.20
N ILE A 260 -20.18 -7.95 3.48
CA ILE A 260 -21.55 -8.21 3.98
C ILE A 260 -22.34 -9.00 2.95
N LEU A 261 -22.28 -8.63 1.67
CA LEU A 261 -22.97 -9.33 0.59
C LEU A 261 -22.48 -10.78 0.45
N GLY A 262 -21.16 -11.00 0.48
CA GLY A 262 -20.55 -12.33 0.43
C GLY A 262 -21.00 -13.23 1.59
N LEU A 263 -20.98 -12.71 2.82
CA LEU A 263 -21.46 -13.45 4.00
C LEU A 263 -22.95 -13.78 3.90
N THR A 264 -23.76 -12.83 3.42
CA THR A 264 -25.21 -13.02 3.24
C THR A 264 -25.49 -14.11 2.19
N HIS A 265 -24.76 -14.11 1.09
CA HIS A 265 -24.88 -15.13 0.05
C HIS A 265 -24.50 -16.53 0.56
N ILE A 266 -23.41 -16.64 1.33
CA ILE A 266 -22.99 -17.92 1.96
C ILE A 266 -24.07 -18.41 2.93
N ALA A 267 -24.61 -17.53 3.78
CA ALA A 267 -25.66 -17.88 4.73
C ALA A 267 -26.94 -18.37 4.02
N TRP A 268 -27.35 -17.70 2.94
CA TRP A 268 -28.48 -18.11 2.12
C TRP A 268 -28.26 -19.50 1.48
N ARG A 269 -27.08 -19.74 0.89
CA ARG A 269 -26.73 -21.05 0.33
C ARG A 269 -26.75 -22.16 1.38
N ALA A 270 -26.18 -21.90 2.56
CA ALA A 270 -26.18 -22.86 3.65
C ALA A 270 -27.60 -23.21 4.12
N ARG A 271 -28.50 -22.21 4.21
CA ARG A 271 -29.92 -22.43 4.54
C ARG A 271 -30.61 -23.32 3.51
N ASN A 272 -30.43 -23.03 2.22
CA ASN A 272 -31.06 -23.81 1.15
C ASN A 272 -30.54 -25.25 1.11
N LEU A 273 -29.24 -25.45 1.32
CA LEU A 273 -28.66 -26.79 1.41
C LEU A 273 -29.26 -27.59 2.58
N ARG A 274 -29.41 -26.97 3.76
CA ARG A 274 -30.07 -27.61 4.91
C ARG A 274 -31.53 -27.97 4.60
N GLN A 275 -32.29 -27.07 3.96
CA GLN A 275 -33.67 -27.35 3.56
C GLN A 275 -33.76 -28.52 2.57
N ALA A 276 -32.87 -28.57 1.57
CA ALA A 276 -32.82 -29.68 0.62
C ALA A 276 -32.46 -31.01 1.31
N GLN A 277 -31.55 -31.00 2.30
CA GLN A 277 -31.23 -32.18 3.11
C GLN A 277 -32.44 -32.66 3.92
N ILE A 278 -33.17 -31.75 4.57
CA ILE A 278 -34.38 -32.08 5.34
C ILE A 278 -35.41 -32.73 4.41
N LEU A 279 -35.72 -32.10 3.27
CA LEU A 279 -36.67 -32.65 2.30
C LEU A 279 -36.24 -34.04 1.78
N ASN A 280 -34.94 -34.26 1.56
CA ASN A 280 -34.44 -35.56 1.14
C ASN A 280 -34.61 -36.62 2.24
N VAL A 281 -34.36 -36.27 3.52
CA VAL A 281 -34.60 -37.17 4.66
C VAL A 281 -36.08 -37.50 4.80
N GLU A 282 -36.95 -36.50 4.71
CA GLU A 282 -38.41 -36.67 4.77
C GLU A 282 -38.90 -37.56 3.63
N PHE A 283 -38.45 -37.30 2.40
CA PHE A 283 -38.80 -38.11 1.23
C PHE A 283 -38.33 -39.57 1.36
N ASN A 284 -37.10 -39.80 1.81
CA ASN A 284 -36.57 -41.16 2.01
C ASN A 284 -37.30 -41.90 3.14
N THR A 285 -37.68 -41.18 4.19
CA THR A 285 -38.49 -41.72 5.30
C THR A 285 -39.87 -42.14 4.80
N ALA A 286 -40.56 -41.26 4.06
CA ALA A 286 -41.87 -41.55 3.45
C ALA A 286 -41.79 -42.72 2.47
N ARG A 287 -40.75 -42.76 1.62
CA ARG A 287 -40.51 -43.85 0.67
C ARG A 287 -40.32 -45.19 1.37
N THR A 288 -39.57 -45.21 2.48
CA THR A 288 -39.34 -46.42 3.28
C THR A 288 -40.62 -46.89 3.96
N ALA A 289 -41.39 -45.97 4.55
CA ALA A 289 -42.68 -46.27 5.15
C ALA A 289 -43.66 -46.87 4.12
N TRP A 290 -43.75 -46.29 2.91
CA TRP A 290 -44.58 -46.82 1.83
C TRP A 290 -44.15 -48.22 1.39
N ARG A 291 -42.84 -48.48 1.24
CA ARG A 291 -42.33 -49.83 0.93
C ARG A 291 -42.73 -50.84 2.00
N ASN A 292 -42.52 -50.51 3.28
CA ASN A 292 -42.89 -51.38 4.40
C ASN A 292 -44.40 -51.66 4.41
N GLN A 293 -45.23 -50.66 4.16
CA GLN A 293 -46.68 -50.84 4.10
C GLN A 293 -47.10 -51.73 2.93
N ARG A 294 -46.48 -51.55 1.76
CA ARG A 294 -46.73 -52.39 0.58
C ARG A 294 -46.35 -53.85 0.85
N ASP A 295 -45.22 -54.10 1.51
CA ASP A 295 -44.79 -55.46 1.83
C ASP A 295 -45.69 -56.12 2.89
N ARG A 296 -46.14 -55.37 3.90
CA ARG A 296 -47.18 -55.83 4.84
C ARG A 296 -48.47 -56.21 4.10
N ASN A 297 -48.95 -55.36 3.20
CA ASN A 297 -50.16 -55.65 2.41
C ASN A 297 -49.98 -56.91 1.56
N ARG A 298 -48.80 -57.11 0.96
CA ARG A 298 -48.47 -58.32 0.20
C ARG A 298 -48.46 -59.56 1.09
N HIS A 299 -47.92 -59.47 2.31
CA HIS A 299 -47.96 -60.57 3.27
C HIS A 299 -49.42 -60.90 3.65
N ILE A 300 -50.23 -59.90 4.00
CA ILE A 300 -51.64 -60.09 4.35
C ILE A 300 -52.40 -60.74 3.19
N ALA A 301 -52.16 -60.31 1.95
CA ALA A 301 -52.80 -60.90 0.78
C ALA A 301 -52.43 -62.38 0.59
N ARG A 302 -51.17 -62.77 0.85
CA ARG A 302 -50.72 -64.17 0.84
C ARG A 302 -51.41 -64.98 1.93
N GLU A 303 -51.46 -64.47 3.15
CA GLU A 303 -52.14 -65.13 4.27
C GLU A 303 -53.63 -65.33 3.98
N LEU A 304 -54.31 -64.31 3.46
CA LEU A 304 -55.72 -64.44 3.04
C LEU A 304 -55.90 -65.51 1.97
N GLN A 305 -54.97 -65.63 1.01
CA GLN A 305 -55.01 -66.68 0.00
C GLN A 305 -54.79 -68.07 0.62
N ASN A 306 -53.88 -68.19 1.59
CA ASN A 306 -53.65 -69.43 2.34
C ASN A 306 -54.88 -69.82 3.14
N CYS A 307 -55.50 -68.90 3.88
CA CYS A 307 -56.76 -69.14 4.59
C CYS A 307 -57.88 -69.58 3.65
N ARG A 308 -58.01 -68.94 2.47
CA ARG A 308 -59.00 -69.36 1.45
C ARG A 308 -58.71 -70.76 0.89
N ARG A 309 -57.45 -71.14 0.72
CA ARG A 309 -57.08 -72.51 0.32
C ARG A 309 -57.39 -73.50 1.42
N HIS A 310 -57.04 -73.20 2.66
CA HIS A 310 -57.32 -74.03 3.82
C HIS A 310 -58.82 -74.24 4.01
N GLY A 311 -59.63 -73.18 3.92
CA GLY A 311 -61.09 -73.29 3.97
C GLY A 311 -61.67 -74.16 2.84
N ARG A 312 -61.11 -74.09 1.62
CA ARG A 312 -61.49 -75.00 0.53
C ARG A 312 -61.13 -76.46 0.82
N ASN A 313 -59.95 -76.71 1.39
CA ASN A 313 -59.55 -78.06 1.77
C ASN A 313 -60.49 -78.64 2.84
N LEU A 314 -60.78 -77.86 3.90
CA LEU A 314 -61.75 -78.26 4.92
C LEU A 314 -63.15 -78.56 4.35
N GLN A 315 -63.59 -77.77 3.36
CA GLN A 315 -64.86 -78.03 2.68
C GLN A 315 -64.82 -79.35 1.88
N ASN A 316 -63.71 -79.63 1.18
CA ASN A 316 -63.53 -80.90 0.47
C ASN A 316 -63.49 -82.08 1.45
N ASP A 317 -62.80 -81.95 2.58
CA ASP A 317 -62.74 -82.96 3.63
C ASP A 317 -64.13 -83.21 4.22
N LYS A 318 -64.92 -82.15 4.46
CA LYS A 318 -66.31 -82.26 4.91
C LYS A 318 -67.16 -83.07 3.92
N VAL A 319 -67.11 -82.73 2.63
CA VAL A 319 -67.86 -83.45 1.59
C VAL A 319 -67.45 -84.93 1.54
N LEU A 320 -66.15 -85.22 1.67
CA LEU A 320 -65.64 -86.59 1.70
C LEU A 320 -66.15 -87.36 2.93
N ILE A 321 -66.11 -86.75 4.12
CA ILE A 321 -66.63 -87.34 5.36
C ILE A 321 -68.13 -87.58 5.27
N GLU A 322 -68.92 -86.63 4.75
CA GLU A 322 -70.35 -86.77 4.53
C GLU A 322 -70.65 -87.94 3.58
N PHE A 323 -69.92 -88.06 2.46
CA PHE A 323 -70.03 -89.19 1.54
C PHE A 323 -69.78 -90.55 2.22
N TRP A 324 -68.71 -90.66 3.03
CA TRP A 324 -68.41 -91.89 3.75
C TRP A 324 -69.46 -92.20 4.82
N ARG A 325 -69.93 -91.19 5.55
CA ARG A 325 -71.01 -91.31 6.54
C ARG A 325 -72.27 -91.88 5.90
N ASP A 326 -72.73 -91.31 4.79
CA ASP A 326 -73.95 -91.75 4.09
C ASP A 326 -73.83 -93.20 3.61
N ARG A 327 -72.65 -93.58 3.10
CA ARG A 327 -72.39 -94.94 2.64
C ARG A 327 -72.38 -95.96 3.80
N ILE A 328 -71.86 -95.57 4.95
CA ILE A 328 -71.90 -96.39 6.17
C ILE A 328 -73.34 -96.53 6.66
N ILE A 329 -74.11 -95.45 6.72
CA ILE A 329 -75.53 -95.47 7.10
C ILE A 329 -76.33 -96.36 6.15
N LEU A 330 -76.15 -96.23 4.83
CA LEU A 330 -76.79 -97.09 3.83
C LEU A 330 -76.47 -98.58 4.01
N ARG A 331 -75.20 -98.92 4.30
CA ARG A 331 -74.83 -100.32 4.62
C ARG A 331 -75.50 -100.79 5.90
N TYR A 332 -75.49 -99.96 6.94
CA TYR A 332 -76.12 -100.28 8.22
C TYR A 332 -77.62 -100.52 8.07
N GLU A 333 -78.35 -99.63 7.38
CA GLU A 333 -79.79 -99.80 7.12
C GLU A 333 -80.08 -101.06 6.28
N LYS A 334 -79.26 -101.36 5.25
CA LYS A 334 -79.37 -102.62 4.51
C LYS A 334 -79.16 -103.86 5.39
N TRP A 335 -78.14 -103.84 6.23
CA TRP A 335 -77.87 -104.94 7.17
C TRP A 335 -79.02 -105.11 8.18
N LYS A 336 -79.47 -104.01 8.77
CA LYS A 336 -80.60 -103.96 9.71
C LYS A 336 -81.88 -104.53 9.09
N ASN A 337 -82.21 -104.15 7.85
CA ASN A 337 -83.38 -104.67 7.14
C ASN A 337 -83.26 -106.16 6.82
N LYS A 338 -82.08 -106.67 6.45
CA LYS A 338 -81.84 -108.12 6.30
C LYS A 338 -82.06 -108.86 7.61
N THR A 339 -81.53 -108.33 8.72
CA THR A 339 -81.70 -108.93 10.05
C THR A 339 -83.16 -108.90 10.50
N HIS A 340 -83.90 -107.83 10.21
CA HIS A 340 -85.33 -107.75 10.49
C HIS A 340 -86.14 -108.74 9.64
N GLY A 341 -85.85 -108.85 8.34
CA GLY A 341 -86.46 -109.86 7.46
C GLY A 341 -86.18 -111.29 7.91
N ALA A 342 -84.94 -111.59 8.32
CA ALA A 342 -84.59 -112.88 8.92
C ALA A 342 -85.38 -113.16 10.22
N ARG A 343 -85.54 -112.15 11.09
CA ARG A 343 -86.37 -112.27 12.30
C ARG A 343 -87.84 -112.52 11.98
N GLN A 344 -88.41 -111.87 10.97
CA GLN A 344 -89.79 -112.11 10.55
C GLN A 344 -89.99 -113.53 10.00
N ILE A 345 -89.05 -114.05 9.20
CA ILE A 345 -89.09 -115.44 8.70
C ILE A 345 -89.08 -116.42 9.87
N ILE A 346 -88.20 -116.24 10.85
CA ILE A 346 -88.15 -117.07 12.07
C ILE A 346 -89.48 -117.00 12.84
N ASN A 347 -90.07 -115.81 12.97
CA ASN A 347 -91.33 -115.65 13.68
C ASN A 347 -92.50 -116.34 12.95
N ASN A 348 -92.56 -116.25 11.62
CA ASN A 348 -93.55 -116.97 10.80
C ASN A 348 -93.39 -118.50 10.90
N LEU A 349 -92.16 -119.01 10.89
CA LEU A 349 -91.88 -120.44 11.08
C LEU A 349 -92.30 -120.91 12.47
N ASN A 350 -92.04 -120.11 13.51
CA ASN A 350 -92.48 -120.42 14.88
C ASN A 350 -94.02 -120.41 15.00
N GLN A 351 -94.73 -119.53 14.29
CA GLN A 351 -96.20 -119.56 14.21
C GLN A 351 -96.71 -120.81 13.50
N GLN A 352 -96.05 -121.27 12.43
CA GLN A 352 -96.42 -122.52 11.74
C GLN A 352 -96.18 -123.76 12.62
N ILE A 353 -95.08 -123.80 13.37
CA ILE A 353 -94.80 -124.87 14.35
C ILE A 353 -95.89 -124.89 15.45
N PHE A 354 -96.31 -123.71 15.94
CA PHE A 354 -97.35 -123.61 16.95
C PHE A 354 -98.75 -124.02 16.42
N ALA A 355 -99.05 -123.77 15.14
CA ALA A 355 -100.29 -124.19 14.50
C ALA A 355 -100.35 -125.71 14.26
N LEU A 356 -99.20 -126.34 13.96
CA LEU A 356 -99.11 -127.80 13.78
C LEU A 356 -99.21 -128.58 15.11
N GLN A 357 -98.97 -127.94 16.26
CA GLN A 357 -99.05 -128.57 17.58
C GLN A 357 -100.47 -128.61 18.19
N ASN A 358 -101.47 -127.92 17.63
CA ASN A 358 -102.72 -127.60 18.34
C ASN A 358 -104.04 -128.07 17.67
N ASN A 359 -104.07 -129.10 16.80
CA ASN A 359 -105.37 -129.61 16.31
C ASN A 359 -105.43 -131.15 16.08
N PRO A 360 -106.37 -131.89 16.71
CA PRO A 360 -106.53 -133.35 16.57
C PRO A 360 -107.68 -133.77 15.61
N LEU A 361 -107.61 -135.02 15.11
CA LEU A 361 -108.58 -135.78 14.26
C LEU A 361 -108.48 -135.45 12.75
N VAL A 362 -108.16 -136.35 11.81
CA VAL A 362 -108.48 -137.79 11.59
C VAL A 362 -107.26 -138.40 10.84
N ASN A 363 -106.33 -139.14 11.47
CA ASN A 363 -106.28 -140.61 11.64
C ASN A 363 -106.68 -141.43 10.38
N PRO A 364 -106.23 -142.69 10.18
CA PRO A 364 -105.46 -143.54 11.12
C PRO A 364 -104.47 -144.52 10.43
N ILE A 365 -103.85 -145.44 11.20
CA ILE A 365 -103.45 -146.83 10.82
C ILE A 365 -101.95 -147.22 10.65
N ASN A 366 -100.98 -146.39 10.27
CA ASN A 366 -99.73 -146.95 9.66
C ASN A 366 -98.43 -147.07 10.49
N MET A 367 -98.45 -147.33 11.80
CA MET A 367 -97.22 -147.84 12.46
C MET A 367 -97.42 -149.02 13.41
N ALA A 368 -98.58 -149.18 14.05
CA ALA A 368 -98.82 -150.35 14.90
C ALA A 368 -99.26 -151.60 14.10
N ALA A 369 -99.94 -151.45 12.95
CA ALA A 369 -100.36 -152.58 12.10
C ALA A 369 -99.24 -153.08 11.15
N ILE A 370 -98.30 -152.20 10.77
CA ILE A 370 -97.16 -152.57 9.91
C ILE A 370 -96.11 -153.37 10.72
N GLN A 371 -96.04 -153.15 12.03
CA GLN A 371 -95.08 -153.81 12.92
C GLN A 371 -95.47 -155.28 13.20
N ASP A 372 -96.76 -155.62 13.23
CA ASP A 372 -97.25 -157.00 13.37
C ASP A 372 -97.12 -157.82 12.07
N VAL A 373 -97.39 -157.23 10.90
CA VAL A 373 -97.22 -157.89 9.59
C VAL A 373 -95.75 -158.19 9.29
N THR A 374 -94.86 -157.25 9.60
CA THR A 374 -93.41 -157.42 9.40
C THR A 374 -92.84 -158.51 10.33
N SER A 375 -93.40 -158.66 11.54
CA SER A 375 -92.96 -159.66 12.51
C SER A 375 -93.47 -161.08 12.19
N ALA A 376 -94.61 -161.23 11.50
CA ALA A 376 -95.18 -162.53 11.11
C ALA A 376 -94.64 -163.09 9.77
N LEU A 377 -94.36 -162.24 8.78
CA LEU A 377 -93.92 -162.69 7.44
C LEU A 377 -92.40 -162.85 7.30
N ALA A 378 -91.60 -162.10 8.07
CA ALA A 378 -90.14 -162.15 8.01
C ALA A 378 -89.53 -163.57 8.15
N PRO A 379 -89.96 -164.44 9.10
CA PRO A 379 -89.40 -165.78 9.22
C PRO A 379 -89.81 -166.74 8.09
N MET A 380 -90.93 -166.51 7.39
CA MET A 380 -91.37 -167.36 6.25
C MET A 380 -90.62 -167.00 4.96
N ILE A 381 -90.35 -165.71 4.72
CA ILE A 381 -89.55 -165.26 3.57
C ILE A 381 -88.09 -165.74 3.70
N ALA A 382 -87.55 -165.78 4.92
CA ALA A 382 -86.19 -166.26 5.17
C ALA A 382 -85.98 -167.76 4.87
N GLN A 383 -87.05 -168.56 4.78
CA GLN A 383 -87.00 -170.00 4.49
C GLN A 383 -87.07 -170.35 2.99
N ILE A 384 -87.31 -169.36 2.10
CA ILE A 384 -87.31 -169.59 0.64
C ILE A 384 -85.89 -169.37 0.10
N PRO A 385 -85.18 -170.43 -0.35
CA PRO A 385 -83.85 -170.28 -0.95
C PRO A 385 -83.93 -169.53 -2.29
N MET A 386 -82.82 -168.88 -2.67
CA MET A 386 -82.70 -168.15 -3.94
C MET A 386 -82.92 -169.07 -5.15
N TYR A 387 -83.69 -168.60 -6.13
CA TYR A 387 -83.92 -169.35 -7.37
C TYR A 387 -82.64 -169.44 -8.21
N ILE A 388 -82.08 -170.63 -8.32
CA ILE A 388 -80.93 -170.94 -9.18
C ILE A 388 -81.24 -172.10 -10.15
N GLY A 389 -82.53 -172.39 -10.38
CA GLY A 389 -82.99 -173.42 -11.33
C GLY A 389 -83.12 -174.83 -10.77
N GLN A 390 -83.26 -174.98 -9.44
CA GLN A 390 -83.31 -176.28 -8.76
C GLN A 390 -84.66 -177.00 -8.93
N GLU A 391 -85.73 -176.28 -9.30
CA GLU A 391 -87.10 -176.79 -9.50
C GLU A 391 -87.81 -176.00 -10.61
N PRO A 392 -88.85 -176.56 -11.27
CA PRO A 392 -89.61 -175.89 -12.33
C PRO A 392 -90.14 -174.52 -11.85
N PRO A 393 -90.16 -173.49 -12.72
CA PRO A 393 -90.58 -172.14 -12.32
C PRO A 393 -91.92 -172.10 -11.60
N ASP A 394 -92.85 -172.97 -12.00
CA ASP A 394 -94.21 -173.03 -11.44
C ASP A 394 -94.22 -173.54 -9.99
N GLU A 395 -93.35 -174.49 -9.65
CA GLU A 395 -93.21 -174.99 -8.27
C GLU A 395 -92.53 -173.96 -7.36
N TYR A 396 -91.53 -173.24 -7.89
CA TYR A 396 -90.89 -172.15 -7.16
C TYR A 396 -91.87 -170.99 -6.92
N TYR A 397 -92.66 -170.64 -7.92
CA TYR A 397 -93.71 -169.63 -7.82
C TYR A 397 -94.75 -170.00 -6.75
N ASN A 398 -95.14 -171.27 -6.66
CA ASN A 398 -96.08 -171.74 -5.63
C ASN A 398 -95.57 -171.53 -4.20
N LYS A 399 -94.25 -171.60 -3.95
CA LYS A 399 -93.67 -171.32 -2.61
C LYS A 399 -93.86 -169.85 -2.20
N PHE A 400 -93.72 -168.93 -3.15
CA PHE A 400 -94.06 -167.52 -2.92
C PHE A 400 -95.56 -167.32 -2.74
N MET A 401 -96.38 -167.98 -3.54
CA MET A 401 -97.84 -167.89 -3.41
C MET A 401 -98.36 -168.40 -2.06
N GLN A 402 -97.71 -169.40 -1.45
CA GLN A 402 -98.04 -169.83 -0.08
C GLN A 402 -97.76 -168.74 0.97
N VAL A 403 -96.67 -167.98 0.84
CA VAL A 403 -96.37 -166.85 1.74
C VAL A 403 -97.40 -165.73 1.56
N PHE A 404 -97.80 -165.44 0.31
CA PHE A 404 -98.87 -164.47 0.04
C PHE A 404 -100.24 -164.92 0.55
N GLN A 405 -100.59 -166.21 0.43
CA GLN A 405 -101.83 -166.77 0.97
C GLN A 405 -101.89 -166.70 2.49
N TYR A 406 -100.76 -166.92 3.18
CA TYR A 406 -100.68 -166.73 4.63
C TYR A 406 -100.88 -165.26 5.04
N GLY A 407 -100.27 -164.32 4.30
CA GLY A 407 -100.49 -162.89 4.49
C GLY A 407 -101.97 -162.46 4.42
N ASN A 408 -102.76 -163.07 3.52
CA ASN A 408 -104.20 -162.81 3.41
C ASN A 408 -105.02 -163.26 4.63
N THR A 409 -104.52 -164.20 5.45
CA THR A 409 -105.23 -164.69 6.66
C THR A 409 -105.07 -163.77 7.89
N LEU A 410 -104.19 -162.77 7.82
CA LEU A 410 -103.85 -161.90 8.96
C LEU A 410 -104.81 -160.70 9.16
N GLY A 411 -105.87 -160.56 8.36
CA GLY A 411 -106.98 -159.64 8.64
C GLY A 411 -106.66 -158.14 8.63
N VAL A 412 -105.56 -157.71 7.99
CA VAL A 412 -105.14 -156.30 7.90
C VAL A 412 -105.65 -155.67 6.60
N VAL A 413 -106.56 -154.68 6.71
CA VAL A 413 -107.23 -154.02 5.57
C VAL A 413 -106.24 -153.43 4.55
N GLY A 414 -105.08 -152.93 4.98
CA GLY A 414 -104.07 -152.36 4.08
C GLY A 414 -103.21 -153.37 3.31
N PHE A 415 -103.14 -154.64 3.73
CA PHE A 415 -102.31 -155.67 3.08
C PHE A 415 -103.02 -156.30 1.86
N ASN A 416 -104.33 -156.51 1.95
CA ASN A 416 -105.13 -157.06 0.84
C ASN A 416 -105.17 -156.13 -0.40
N ASP A 417 -105.10 -154.81 -0.20
CA ASP A 417 -105.11 -153.83 -1.29
C ASP A 417 -103.79 -153.73 -2.07
N ALA A 418 -102.67 -154.18 -1.49
CA ALA A 418 -101.34 -154.11 -2.11
C ALA A 418 -100.94 -155.39 -2.88
N VAL A 419 -101.66 -156.50 -2.70
CA VAL A 419 -101.43 -157.79 -3.39
C VAL A 419 -102.43 -158.00 -4.55
N ILE A 420 -103.49 -157.20 -4.63
CA ILE A 420 -104.46 -157.13 -5.74
C ILE A 420 -104.12 -155.96 -6.71
N LYS A 421 -102.91 -155.41 -6.60
CA LYS A 421 -102.21 -154.59 -7.61
C LYS A 421 -100.82 -155.17 -7.83
#